data_AF-A0A9D5HZN0-F1
#
_entry.id   AF-A0A9D5HZN0-F1
#
_cell.length_a   1.000
_cell.length_b   1.000
_cell.length_c   1.000
_cell.angle_alpha   90.00
_cell.angle_beta   90.00
_cell.angle_gamma   90.00
#
_symmetry.space_group_name_H-M   'P 1'
#
loop_
_entity.id
_entity.type
_entity.pdbx_description
1 polymer ?
#
loop_
_entity_poly.entity_id
_entity_poly.type
_entity_poly.pdbx_seq_one_letter_code
_entity_poly.pdbx_strand_id
1 'polypeptide(L)'
;MNTESVFGMEFLIISLAVVVLLLWFFQIVMRKWFQVEKKPFFSYNHVNRKHAKWDYGIRISFMVVLIVNLLLTLNMQNWLIEPWYLLIIFLILLASVRAIFEKKYAENKNEYKLTVSQLLFSVFLIGIFIFIMINF
;
A
#
# COMPACT_ATOMS: atom_id res chain seq x y z
N MET A 1 -10.53 -12.08 29.77
CA MET A 1 -10.47 -11.89 28.31
C MET A 1 -11.35 -12.97 27.71
N ASN A 2 -12.41 -12.60 27.00
CA ASN A 2 -13.45 -13.56 26.57
C ASN A 2 -12.92 -14.41 25.42
N THR A 3 -13.23 -15.71 25.38
CA THR A 3 -12.75 -16.66 24.35
C THR A 3 -13.05 -16.18 22.92
N GLU A 4 -14.17 -15.49 22.71
CA GLU A 4 -14.54 -14.90 21.41
C GLU A 4 -13.60 -13.75 20.98
N SER A 5 -13.12 -12.93 21.92
CA SER A 5 -12.17 -11.85 21.64
C SER A 5 -10.77 -12.36 21.27
N VAL A 6 -10.39 -13.52 21.81
CA VAL A 6 -9.12 -14.18 21.49
C VAL A 6 -9.18 -14.78 20.09
N PHE A 7 -10.28 -15.47 19.76
CA PHE A 7 -10.50 -16.05 18.44
C PHE A 7 -10.51 -15.00 17.31
N GLY A 8 -11.16 -13.85 17.53
CA GLY A 8 -11.15 -12.75 16.57
C GLY A 8 -9.76 -12.16 16.31
N MET A 9 -8.92 -12.04 17.34
CA MET A 9 -7.53 -11.57 17.18
C MET A 9 -6.64 -12.56 16.44
N GLU A 10 -6.76 -13.86 16.75
CA GLU A 10 -6.00 -14.90 16.06
C GLU A 10 -6.34 -14.95 14.56
N PHE A 11 -7.64 -14.89 14.23
CA PHE A 11 -8.11 -14.82 12.84
C PHE A 11 -7.55 -13.60 12.10
N LEU A 12 -7.58 -12.43 12.74
CA LEU A 12 -7.01 -11.19 12.20
C LEU A 12 -5.50 -11.29 11.92
N ILE A 13 -4.74 -11.84 12.86
CA ILE A 13 -3.29 -11.98 12.72
C ILE A 13 -2.94 -12.95 11.59
N ILE A 14 -3.63 -14.09 11.54
CA ILE A 14 -3.40 -15.12 10.51
C ILE A 14 -3.76 -14.58 9.12
N SER A 15 -4.92 -13.94 8.97
CA SER A 15 -5.35 -13.36 7.70
C SER A 15 -4.39 -12.26 7.21
N LEU A 16 -3.90 -11.41 8.12
CA LEU A 16 -2.88 -10.41 7.78
C LEU A 16 -1.56 -11.06 7.34
N ALA A 17 -1.11 -12.11 8.04
CA ALA A 17 0.10 -12.85 7.69
C ALA A 17 -0.01 -13.47 6.28
N VAL A 18 -1.17 -14.02 5.94
CA VAL A 18 -1.46 -14.57 4.60
C VAL A 18 -1.38 -13.49 3.52
N VAL A 19 -1.99 -12.31 3.76
CA VAL A 19 -1.91 -11.19 2.81
C VAL A 19 -0.46 -10.78 2.56
N VAL A 20 0.34 -10.64 3.62
CA VAL A 20 1.76 -10.28 3.50
C VAL A 20 2.55 -11.33 2.71
N LEU A 21 2.31 -12.62 2.98
CA LEU A 21 2.95 -13.72 2.26
C LEU A 21 2.59 -13.71 0.78
N LEU A 22 1.32 -13.49 0.43
CA LEU A 22 0.87 -13.41 -0.95
C LEU A 22 1.52 -12.24 -1.69
N LEU A 23 1.58 -11.05 -1.06
CA LEU A 23 2.23 -9.87 -1.64
C LEU A 23 3.72 -10.13 -1.91
N TRP A 24 4.41 -10.75 -0.97
CA TRP A 24 5.82 -11.09 -1.09
C TRP A 24 6.07 -12.13 -2.18
N PHE A 25 5.26 -13.19 -2.22
CA PHE A 25 5.33 -14.22 -3.25
C PHE A 25 5.08 -13.65 -4.65
N PHE A 26 4.03 -12.85 -4.80
CA PHE A 26 3.71 -12.18 -6.05
C PHE A 26 4.86 -11.29 -6.54
N GLN A 27 5.50 -10.54 -5.63
CA GLN A 27 6.65 -9.70 -5.96
C GLN A 27 7.81 -10.53 -6.55
N ILE A 28 8.10 -11.71 -5.99
CA ILE A 28 9.16 -12.60 -6.47
C ILE A 28 8.82 -13.14 -7.87
N VAL A 29 7.59 -13.61 -8.06
CA VAL A 29 7.14 -14.18 -9.33
C VAL A 29 7.16 -13.11 -10.44
N MET A 30 6.54 -11.96 -10.19
CA MET A 30 6.46 -10.88 -11.18
C MET A 30 7.84 -10.28 -11.49
N ARG A 31 8.75 -10.23 -10.51
CA ARG A 31 10.12 -9.78 -10.75
C ARG A 31 10.84 -10.67 -11.77
N LYS A 32 10.72 -11.99 -11.64
CA LYS A 32 11.26 -12.94 -12.62
C LYS A 32 10.58 -12.76 -13.98
N TRP A 33 9.26 -12.59 -14.00
CA TRP A 33 8.51 -12.49 -15.24
C TRP A 33 8.86 -11.21 -16.04
N PHE A 34 9.03 -10.08 -15.36
CA PHE A 34 9.39 -8.81 -16.01
C PHE A 34 10.91 -8.61 -16.20
N GLN A 35 11.73 -9.58 -15.82
CA GLN A 35 13.20 -9.51 -15.91
C GLN A 35 13.75 -8.26 -15.20
N VAL A 36 13.20 -7.96 -14.02
CA VAL A 36 13.64 -6.83 -13.19
C VAL A 36 14.71 -7.30 -12.22
N GLU A 37 15.83 -6.58 -12.16
CA GLU A 37 16.94 -6.94 -11.30
C GLU A 37 16.59 -6.85 -9.81
N LYS A 38 17.28 -7.67 -9.00
CA LYS A 38 17.05 -7.66 -7.56
C LYS A 38 17.72 -6.44 -6.94
N LYS A 39 16.97 -5.37 -6.75
CA LYS A 39 17.42 -4.25 -5.92
C LYS A 39 17.48 -4.68 -4.44
N PRO A 40 18.54 -4.31 -3.70
CA PRO A 40 18.62 -4.55 -2.26
C PRO A 40 17.50 -3.81 -1.55
N PHE A 41 16.91 -4.43 -0.52
CA PHE A 41 15.77 -3.89 0.24
C PHE A 41 16.07 -2.53 0.92
N PHE A 42 17.35 -2.19 1.12
CA PHE A 42 17.83 -1.01 1.84
C PHE A 42 18.59 0.02 0.99
N SER A 43 18.76 -0.15 -0.34
CA SER A 43 19.32 0.98 -1.10
C SER A 43 18.29 2.10 -1.22
N TYR A 44 18.78 3.33 -1.36
CA TYR A 44 17.97 4.50 -1.68
C TYR A 44 17.22 4.26 -3.01
N ASN A 45 16.03 3.66 -2.92
CA ASN A 45 15.31 3.08 -4.07
C ASN A 45 14.49 4.14 -4.83
N HIS A 46 14.95 5.40 -4.77
CA HIS A 46 14.37 6.47 -5.53
C HIS A 46 15.05 6.53 -6.89
N VAL A 47 14.27 6.34 -7.95
CA VAL A 47 14.73 6.48 -9.34
C VAL A 47 15.51 7.79 -9.56
N ASN A 48 15.16 8.87 -8.86
CA ASN A 48 15.89 10.14 -8.86
C ASN A 48 15.62 10.92 -7.55
N ARG A 49 16.44 11.92 -7.22
CA ARG A 49 16.19 12.88 -6.11
C ARG A 49 14.85 13.60 -6.25
N LYS A 50 14.37 13.82 -7.48
CA LYS A 50 13.04 14.38 -7.75
C LYS A 50 11.91 13.45 -7.31
N HIS A 51 12.03 12.14 -7.55
CA HIS A 51 11.08 11.13 -7.08
C HIS A 51 11.01 11.12 -5.55
N ALA A 52 12.17 11.16 -4.89
CA ALA A 52 12.27 11.22 -3.43
C ALA A 52 11.49 12.40 -2.83
N LYS A 53 11.61 13.59 -3.44
CA LYS A 53 10.90 14.80 -2.97
C LYS A 53 9.39 14.68 -3.11
N TRP A 54 8.90 14.07 -4.20
CA TRP A 54 7.47 13.81 -4.39
C TRP A 54 6.94 12.75 -3.42
N ASP A 55 7.65 11.64 -3.26
CA ASP A 55 7.28 10.58 -2.29
C ASP A 55 7.18 11.15 -0.87
N TYR A 56 8.14 11.97 -0.47
CA TYR A 56 8.16 12.59 0.85
C TYR A 56 7.03 13.63 1.01
N GLY A 57 6.80 14.47 -0.01
CA GLY A 57 5.71 15.45 0.00
C GLY A 57 4.32 14.79 0.09
N ILE A 58 4.10 13.72 -0.65
CA ILE A 58 2.83 12.96 -0.62
C ILE A 58 2.63 12.32 0.75
N ARG A 59 3.68 11.74 1.35
CA ARG A 59 3.62 11.15 2.70
C ARG A 59 3.28 12.18 3.77
N ILE A 60 3.91 13.36 3.75
CA ILE A 60 3.60 14.43 4.71
C ILE A 60 2.17 14.91 4.51
N SER A 61 1.77 15.20 3.27
CA SER A 61 0.41 15.65 2.96
C SER A 61 -0.64 14.65 3.49
N PHE A 62 -0.39 13.35 3.29
CA PHE A 62 -1.27 12.31 3.80
C PHE A 62 -1.34 12.24 5.33
N MET A 63 -0.20 12.38 6.02
CA MET A 63 -0.21 12.46 7.49
C MET A 63 -1.05 13.65 7.98
N VAL A 64 -0.95 14.82 7.32
CA VAL A 64 -1.77 15.99 7.65
C VAL A 64 -3.25 15.69 7.43
N VAL A 65 -3.62 15.09 6.29
CA VAL A 65 -5.02 14.70 6.01
C VAL A 65 -5.56 13.72 7.05
N LEU A 66 -4.79 12.73 7.48
CA LEU A 66 -5.19 11.79 8.52
C LEU A 66 -5.40 12.47 9.88
N ILE A 67 -4.51 13.38 10.28
CA ILE A 67 -4.65 14.13 11.53
C ILE A 67 -5.90 15.01 11.49
N VAL A 68 -6.14 15.71 10.38
CA VAL A 68 -7.35 16.53 10.21
C VAL A 68 -8.61 15.66 10.26
N ASN A 69 -8.61 14.51 9.58
CA ASN A 69 -9.73 13.57 9.60
C ASN A 69 -10.04 13.09 11.02
N LEU A 70 -8.99 12.75 11.79
CA LEU A 70 -9.13 12.33 13.19
C LEU A 70 -9.71 13.44 14.06
N LEU A 71 -9.18 14.66 13.97
CA LEU A 71 -9.66 15.81 14.76
C LEU A 71 -11.12 16.14 14.45
N LEU A 72 -11.52 16.08 13.17
CA LEU A 72 -12.90 16.30 12.76
C LEU A 72 -13.82 15.19 13.26
N THR A 73 -13.37 13.93 13.24
CA THR A 73 -14.17 12.78 13.69
C THR A 73 -14.43 12.83 15.20
N LEU A 74 -13.47 13.32 15.97
CA LEU A 74 -13.61 13.48 17.42
C LEU A 74 -14.57 14.63 17.79
N ASN A 75 -14.63 15.70 16.98
CA ASN A 75 -15.42 16.89 17.28
C ASN A 75 -16.81 16.89 16.64
N MET A 76 -16.99 16.19 15.52
CA MET A 76 -18.26 16.11 14.81
C MET A 76 -18.79 14.69 14.91
N GLN A 77 -20.04 14.55 15.39
CA GLN A 77 -20.79 13.29 15.35
C GLN A 77 -21.28 12.97 13.93
N ASN A 78 -20.46 13.27 12.91
CA ASN A 78 -20.71 12.92 11.53
C ASN A 78 -19.63 11.96 11.06
N TRP A 79 -20.08 10.94 10.34
CA TRP A 79 -19.27 9.92 9.67
C TRP A 79 -18.39 10.58 8.61
N LEU A 80 -17.18 10.99 8.98
CA LEU A 80 -16.17 11.40 8.00
C LEU A 80 -15.74 10.22 7.14
N ILE A 81 -15.02 10.54 6.06
CA ILE A 81 -14.45 9.54 5.14
C ILE A 81 -13.69 8.51 5.95
N GLU A 82 -14.10 7.26 5.81
CA GLU A 82 -13.47 6.16 6.54
C GLU A 82 -11.99 6.05 6.20
N PRO A 83 -11.10 5.81 7.19
CA PRO A 83 -9.66 5.82 6.98
C PRO A 83 -9.19 4.90 5.85
N TRP A 84 -9.89 3.80 5.58
CA TRP A 84 -9.55 2.89 4.49
C TRP A 84 -9.72 3.52 3.09
N TYR A 85 -10.70 4.39 2.88
CA TYR A 85 -10.84 5.11 1.60
C TYR A 85 -9.66 6.04 1.36
N LEU A 86 -9.22 6.76 2.40
CA LEU A 86 -8.05 7.63 2.35
C LEU A 86 -6.77 6.83 2.06
N LEU A 87 -6.61 5.65 2.69
CA LEU A 87 -5.49 4.76 2.46
C LEU A 87 -5.43 4.24 1.00
N ILE A 88 -6.58 3.86 0.43
CA ILE A 88 -6.64 3.38 -0.96
C ILE A 88 -6.22 4.51 -1.93
N ILE A 89 -6.78 5.72 -1.77
CA ILE A 89 -6.43 6.88 -2.59
C ILE A 89 -4.93 7.19 -2.48
N PHE A 90 -4.40 7.14 -1.26
CA PHE A 90 -2.99 7.38 -1.00
C PHE A 90 -2.08 6.35 -1.67
N LEU A 91 -2.41 5.06 -1.58
CA LEU A 91 -1.65 3.99 -2.24
C LEU A 91 -1.63 4.17 -3.77
N ILE A 92 -2.78 4.52 -4.36
CA ILE A 92 -2.89 4.81 -5.80
C ILE A 92 -2.00 5.99 -6.19
N LEU A 93 -2.03 7.09 -5.43
CA LEU A 93 -1.20 8.26 -5.70
C LEU A 93 0.30 7.94 -5.64
N LEU A 94 0.73 7.27 -4.58
CA LEU A 94 2.15 6.97 -4.34
C LEU A 94 2.74 6.09 -5.46
N ALA A 95 2.01 5.05 -5.83
CA ALA A 95 2.43 4.13 -6.88
C ALA A 95 2.29 4.73 -8.29
N SER A 96 1.31 5.61 -8.52
CA SER A 96 1.22 6.35 -9.79
C SER A 96 2.45 7.22 -10.00
N VAL A 97 2.85 7.97 -8.97
CA VAL A 97 4.08 8.77 -9.01
C VAL A 97 5.29 7.87 -9.26
N ARG A 98 5.42 6.77 -8.51
CA ARG A 98 6.50 5.80 -8.73
C ARG A 98 6.53 5.27 -10.16
N ALA A 99 5.40 4.82 -10.70
CA ALA A 99 5.31 4.28 -12.05
C ALA A 99 5.67 5.33 -13.13
N ILE A 100 5.27 6.60 -12.95
CA ILE A 100 5.65 7.70 -13.85
C ILE A 100 7.17 7.91 -13.82
N PHE A 101 7.77 7.93 -12.63
CA PHE A 101 9.21 8.12 -12.48
C PHE A 101 10.00 6.92 -13.01
N GLU A 102 9.55 5.68 -12.75
CA GLU A 102 10.17 4.47 -13.28
C GLU A 102 10.08 4.43 -14.81
N LYS A 103 8.92 4.76 -15.39
CA LYS A 103 8.76 4.81 -16.85
C LYS A 103 9.68 5.83 -17.52
N LYS A 104 9.95 6.96 -16.86
CA LYS A 104 10.70 8.08 -17.44
C LYS A 104 12.20 8.05 -17.14
N TYR A 105 12.60 7.50 -15.99
CA TYR A 105 13.95 7.65 -15.46
C TYR A 105 14.60 6.33 -14.99
N ALA A 106 13.89 5.19 -14.97
CA ALA A 106 14.53 3.94 -14.57
C ALA A 106 15.50 3.43 -15.63
N GLU A 107 16.60 2.85 -15.17
CA GLU A 107 17.57 2.14 -16.01
C GLU A 107 16.90 0.96 -16.73
N ASN A 108 16.03 0.23 -16.02
CA ASN A 108 15.22 -0.83 -16.59
C ASN A 108 13.77 -0.36 -16.83
N LYS A 109 13.41 -0.22 -18.11
CA LYS A 109 12.06 0.19 -18.54
C LYS A 109 10.94 -0.78 -18.16
N ASN A 110 11.23 -2.00 -17.69
CA ASN A 110 10.20 -2.93 -17.21
C ASN A 110 9.86 -2.73 -15.73
N GLU A 111 10.60 -1.90 -14.97
CA GLU A 111 10.33 -1.65 -13.55
C GLU A 111 8.92 -1.10 -13.30
N TYR A 112 8.45 -0.17 -14.14
CA TYR A 112 7.10 0.37 -14.00
C TYR A 112 6.02 -0.71 -14.13
N LYS A 113 6.23 -1.75 -14.97
CA LYS A 113 5.26 -2.84 -15.15
C LYS A 113 5.14 -3.67 -13.87
N LEU A 114 6.27 -3.91 -13.20
CA LEU A 114 6.30 -4.57 -11.90
C LEU A 114 5.56 -3.74 -10.85
N THR A 115 5.83 -2.43 -10.77
CA THR A 115 5.17 -1.54 -9.80
C THR A 115 3.66 -1.45 -10.03
N VAL A 116 3.22 -1.29 -11.28
CA VAL A 116 1.79 -1.23 -11.62
C VAL A 116 1.10 -2.56 -11.30
N SER A 117 1.72 -3.69 -11.66
CA SER A 117 1.16 -5.02 -11.37
C SER A 117 1.08 -5.28 -9.86
N GLN A 118 2.12 -4.90 -9.11
CA GLN A 118 2.15 -5.03 -7.66
C GLN A 118 1.08 -4.16 -7.00
N LEU A 119 0.87 -2.92 -7.47
CA LEU A 119 -0.21 -2.08 -6.99
C LEU A 119 -1.58 -2.73 -7.22
N LEU A 120 -1.87 -3.15 -8.46
CA LEU A 120 -3.18 -3.73 -8.80
C LEU A 120 -3.47 -4.94 -7.92
N PHE A 121 -2.48 -5.82 -7.75
CA PHE A 121 -2.59 -6.98 -6.87
C PHE A 121 -2.78 -6.59 -5.40
N SER A 122 -2.09 -5.55 -4.93
CA SER A 122 -2.21 -5.07 -3.55
C SER A 122 -3.59 -4.48 -3.26
N VAL A 123 -4.12 -3.65 -4.17
CA VAL A 123 -5.48 -3.08 -4.05
C VAL A 123 -6.52 -4.19 -4.07
N PHE A 124 -6.35 -5.19 -4.94
CA PHE A 124 -7.23 -6.36 -5.00
C PHE A 124 -7.24 -7.16 -3.70
N LEU A 125 -6.06 -7.48 -3.15
CA LEU A 125 -5.95 -8.23 -1.89
C LEU A 125 -6.51 -7.45 -0.69
N ILE A 126 -6.24 -6.15 -0.61
CA ILE A 126 -6.78 -5.30 0.45
C ILE A 126 -8.32 -5.24 0.34
N GLY A 127 -8.86 -5.14 -0.87
CA GLY A 127 -10.30 -5.17 -1.11
C GLY A 127 -10.94 -6.48 -0.63
N ILE A 128 -10.34 -7.63 -0.95
CA ILE A 128 -10.80 -8.94 -0.46
C ILE A 128 -10.70 -9.02 1.06
N PHE A 129 -9.59 -8.57 1.65
CA PHE A 129 -9.39 -8.59 3.10
C PHE A 129 -10.48 -7.78 3.81
N ILE A 130 -10.74 -6.56 3.35
CA ILE A 130 -11.82 -5.71 3.91
C ILE A 130 -13.18 -6.38 3.73
N PHE A 131 -13.45 -6.95 2.55
CA PHE A 131 -14.71 -7.66 2.31
C PHE A 131 -14.91 -8.82 3.28
N ILE A 132 -13.88 -9.65 3.51
CA ILE A 132 -13.94 -10.75 4.48
C ILE A 132 -14.20 -10.19 5.89
N MET A 133 -13.47 -9.15 6.29
CA MET A 133 -13.61 -8.53 7.62
C MET A 133 -14.97 -7.88 7.88
N ILE A 134 -15.69 -7.45 6.84
CA ILE A 134 -17.04 -6.88 6.97
C ILE A 134 -18.11 -7.98 7.06
N ASN A 135 -17.88 -9.13 6.41
CA ASN A 135 -18.88 -10.21 6.30
C ASN A 135 -18.68 -11.34 7.31
N PHE A 136 -17.65 -11.28 8.15
CA PHE A 136 -17.30 -12.28 9.16
C PHE A 136 -17.27 -11.62 10.54
#